data_AF-A0AAW0JKG1-F1
#
_entry.id   AF-A0AAW0JKG1-F1
#
_cell.length_a   1.000
_cell.length_b   1.000
_cell.length_c   1.000
_cell.angle_alpha   90.00
_cell.angle_beta   90.00
_cell.angle_gamma   90.00
#
_symmetry.space_group_name_H-M   'P 1'
#
loop_
_entity.id
_entity.type
_entity.pdbx_description
1 polymer ?
#
loop_
_entity_poly.entity_id
_entity_poly.type
_entity_poly.pdbx_seq_one_letter_code
_entity_poly.pdbx_strand_id
1 'polypeptide(L)'
;MRPLLQYPFRGSGISVEEDNLLVLAWFNISLDVVFANGKKHKTLWHRIWLYFHDNKQFESNRSENSLRHRWSVIKQHTSKFCGCLAQVETLNSCGKTEQDKISYAKLMYKNNNKTSFQFEHC
;
A
#
# COMPACT_ATOMS: atom_id res chain seq x y z
N MET A 1 -30.70 -32.04 -13.08
CA MET A 1 -30.16 -30.86 -12.37
C MET A 1 -28.65 -31.01 -12.27
N ARG A 2 -27.88 -30.10 -12.88
CA ARG A 2 -26.42 -30.04 -12.72
C ARG A 2 -26.09 -29.03 -11.61
N PRO A 3 -25.21 -29.32 -10.66
CA PRO A 3 -24.79 -28.34 -9.68
C PRO A 3 -24.02 -27.21 -10.37
N LEU A 4 -24.33 -25.97 -9.98
CA LEU A 4 -23.63 -24.78 -10.42
C LEU A 4 -22.19 -24.87 -9.91
N LEU A 5 -21.24 -24.98 -10.85
CA LEU A 5 -19.84 -24.76 -10.56
C LEU A 5 -19.72 -23.35 -9.99
N GLN A 6 -19.38 -23.26 -8.70
CA GLN A 6 -18.95 -22.02 -8.08
C GLN A 6 -17.61 -21.70 -8.72
N TYR A 7 -17.65 -20.97 -9.85
CA TYR A 7 -16.46 -20.51 -10.53
C TYR A 7 -15.61 -19.75 -9.50
N PRO A 8 -14.32 -20.08 -9.35
CA PRO A 8 -13.46 -19.36 -8.43
C PRO A 8 -13.53 -17.89 -8.85
N PHE A 9 -13.94 -17.04 -7.91
CA PHE A 9 -13.89 -15.60 -8.06
C PHE A 9 -12.46 -15.28 -8.51
N ARG A 10 -12.29 -14.96 -9.81
CA ARG A 10 -11.02 -14.48 -10.34
C ARG A 10 -10.72 -13.25 -9.51
N GLY A 11 -9.71 -13.34 -8.65
CA GLY A 11 -9.48 -12.38 -7.58
C GLY A 11 -9.69 -10.97 -8.11
N SER A 12 -10.70 -10.29 -7.59
CA SER A 12 -10.91 -8.88 -7.87
C SER A 12 -9.60 -8.14 -7.63
N GLY A 13 -9.39 -7.04 -8.34
CA GLY A 13 -8.31 -6.11 -7.97
C GLY A 13 -8.36 -5.83 -6.47
N ILE A 14 -7.21 -5.58 -5.86
CA ILE A 14 -7.17 -5.26 -4.43
C ILE A 14 -7.94 -3.96 -4.22
N SER A 15 -8.90 -3.99 -3.28
CA SER A 15 -9.76 -2.84 -3.02
C SER A 15 -9.04 -1.76 -2.19
N VAL A 16 -9.65 -0.58 -2.09
CA VAL A 16 -9.14 0.51 -1.26
C VAL A 16 -9.13 0.10 0.23
N GLU A 17 -10.17 -0.60 0.68
CA GLU A 17 -10.28 -1.12 2.04
C GLU A 17 -9.19 -2.17 2.33
N GLU A 18 -8.89 -3.03 1.35
CA GLU A 18 -7.80 -4.00 1.46
C GLU A 18 -6.43 -3.31 1.54
N ASP A 19 -6.18 -2.26 0.74
CA ASP A 19 -4.94 -1.49 0.81
C ASP A 19 -4.79 -0.80 2.17
N ASN A 20 -5.84 -0.12 2.64
CA ASN A 20 -5.82 0.59 3.92
C ASN A 20 -5.53 -0.36 5.09
N LEU A 21 -6.21 -1.51 5.12
CA LEU A 21 -5.97 -2.50 6.17
C LEU A 21 -4.57 -3.12 6.06
N LEU A 22 -4.05 -3.31 4.86
CA LEU A 22 -2.69 -3.81 4.65
C LEU A 22 -1.63 -2.80 5.13
N VAL A 23 -1.81 -1.50 4.86
CA VAL A 23 -0.95 -0.43 5.38
C VAL A 23 -0.99 -0.40 6.91
N LEU A 24 -2.18 -0.47 7.49
CA LEU A 24 -2.36 -0.51 8.95
C LEU A 24 -1.70 -1.74 9.57
N ALA A 25 -1.89 -2.92 8.99
CA ALA A 25 -1.29 -4.17 9.45
C ALA A 25 0.24 -4.11 9.38
N TRP A 26 0.80 -3.58 8.28
CA TRP A 26 2.24 -3.37 8.17
C TRP A 26 2.75 -2.42 9.25
N PHE A 27 2.09 -1.28 9.48
CA PHE A 27 2.51 -0.29 10.46
C PHE A 27 2.58 -0.87 11.88
N ASN A 28 1.51 -1.51 12.35
CA ASN A 28 1.47 -2.08 13.70
C ASN A 28 2.52 -3.17 13.89
N ILE A 29 2.61 -4.13 12.96
CA ILE A 29 3.49 -5.29 13.13
C ILE A 29 4.96 -4.92 12.89
N SER A 30 5.26 -4.04 11.94
CA SER A 30 6.66 -3.65 11.67
C SER A 30 7.26 -2.85 12.83
N LEU A 31 6.46 -2.01 13.50
CA LEU A 31 6.89 -1.32 14.73
C LEU A 31 7.15 -2.32 15.86
N ASP A 32 6.25 -3.27 16.10
CA ASP A 32 6.43 -4.31 17.13
C ASP A 32 7.69 -5.17 16.90
N VAL A 33 7.98 -5.51 15.64
CA VAL A 33 9.16 -6.32 15.27
C VAL A 33 10.47 -5.55 15.42
N VAL A 34 10.46 -4.23 15.21
CA VAL A 34 11.63 -3.37 15.48
C VAL A 34 11.97 -3.36 16.98
N PHE A 35 10.96 -3.37 17.85
CA PHE A 35 11.18 -3.46 19.31
C PHE A 35 11.48 -4.89 19.78
N ALA A 36 11.00 -5.92 19.08
CA ALA A 36 11.17 -7.32 19.44
C ALA A 36 12.31 -8.03 18.67
N ASN A 37 13.58 -7.68 18.94
CA ASN A 37 14.81 -8.46 18.69
C ASN A 37 14.79 -9.47 17.52
N GLY A 38 14.50 -9.01 16.29
CA GLY A 38 15.08 -9.55 15.06
C GLY A 38 14.77 -11.00 14.64
N LYS A 39 13.60 -11.57 14.97
CA LYS A 39 13.24 -12.91 14.45
C LYS A 39 12.69 -12.85 13.00
N LYS A 40 13.34 -13.66 12.14
CA LYS A 40 13.12 -14.03 10.72
C LYS A 40 11.89 -13.44 9.99
N HIS A 41 12.10 -12.78 8.84
CA HIS A 41 11.09 -12.25 7.92
C HIS A 41 9.86 -13.14 7.58
N LYS A 42 9.99 -14.48 7.63
CA LYS A 42 8.84 -15.39 7.47
C LYS A 42 7.79 -15.19 8.57
N THR A 43 8.20 -14.78 9.78
CA THR A 43 7.26 -14.45 10.86
C THR A 43 6.59 -13.09 10.64
N LEU A 44 7.26 -12.14 9.98
CA LEU A 44 6.71 -10.80 9.78
C LEU A 44 5.47 -10.86 8.88
N TRP A 45 5.60 -11.42 7.68
CA TRP A 45 4.50 -11.48 6.73
C TRP A 45 3.35 -12.36 7.21
N HIS A 46 3.67 -13.46 7.89
CA HIS A 46 2.65 -14.29 8.50
C HIS A 46 1.86 -13.53 9.57
N ARG A 47 2.52 -12.73 10.43
CA ARG A 47 1.86 -11.87 11.42
C ARG A 47 1.01 -10.76 10.80
N ILE A 48 1.51 -10.14 9.72
CA ILE A 48 0.73 -9.15 8.95
C ILE A 48 -0.52 -9.80 8.36
N TRP A 49 -0.38 -11.00 7.80
CA TRP A 49 -1.49 -11.76 7.24
C TRP A 49 -2.52 -12.13 8.32
N LEU A 50 -2.09 -12.60 9.49
CA LEU A 50 -2.97 -12.84 10.64
C LEU A 50 -3.70 -11.56 11.06
N TYR A 51 -2.97 -10.47 11.30
CA TYR A 51 -3.56 -9.18 11.64
C TYR A 51 -4.61 -8.74 10.61
N PHE A 52 -4.29 -8.84 9.32
CA PHE A 52 -5.22 -8.50 8.24
C PHE A 52 -6.51 -9.32 8.31
N HIS A 53 -6.43 -10.63 8.52
CA HIS A 53 -7.61 -11.49 8.59
C HIS A 53 -8.41 -11.36 9.89
N ASP A 54 -7.75 -11.04 11.00
CA ASP A 54 -8.39 -10.83 12.29
C ASP A 54 -9.14 -9.48 12.35
N ASN A 55 -8.73 -8.49 11.55
CA ASN A 55 -9.25 -7.12 11.59
C ASN A 55 -10.11 -6.73 10.38
N LYS A 56 -10.18 -7.56 9.32
CA LYS A 56 -11.00 -7.24 8.14
C LYS A 56 -12.48 -7.14 8.52
N GLN A 57 -13.12 -6.08 8.03
CA GLN A 57 -14.58 -5.86 8.13
C GLN A 57 -15.26 -6.02 6.76
N PHE A 58 -14.59 -6.74 5.85
CA PHE A 58 -15.00 -6.96 4.47
C PHE A 58 -14.60 -8.37 4.02
N GLU A 59 -15.25 -8.85 2.95
CA GLU A 59 -14.93 -10.14 2.36
C GLU A 59 -13.57 -10.12 1.67
N SER A 60 -12.66 -10.98 2.13
CA SER A 60 -11.31 -11.10 1.57
C SER A 60 -10.70 -12.45 1.94
N ASN A 61 -10.11 -13.11 0.93
CA ASN A 61 -9.45 -14.41 1.03
C ASN A 61 -7.99 -14.33 0.52
N ARG A 62 -7.36 -13.16 0.64
CA ARG A 62 -6.00 -12.92 0.14
C ARG A 62 -5.00 -13.83 0.84
N SER A 63 -4.12 -14.42 0.04
CA SER A 63 -2.97 -15.14 0.57
C SER A 63 -1.88 -14.17 1.05
N GLU A 64 -1.00 -14.66 1.93
CA GLU A 64 0.18 -13.92 2.36
C GLU A 64 1.01 -13.39 1.17
N ASN A 65 1.18 -14.20 0.12
CA ASN A 65 1.88 -13.79 -1.10
C ASN A 65 1.15 -12.66 -1.83
N SER A 66 -0.18 -12.71 -1.93
CA SER A 66 -0.97 -11.65 -2.55
C SER A 66 -0.80 -10.32 -1.82
N LEU A 67 -0.87 -10.33 -0.48
CA LEU A 67 -0.67 -9.14 0.35
C LEU A 67 0.76 -8.60 0.22
N ARG A 68 1.76 -9.50 0.25
CA ARG A 68 3.17 -9.12 0.08
C ARG A 68 3.44 -8.45 -1.27
N HIS A 69 2.91 -9.02 -2.36
CA HIS A 69 3.06 -8.44 -3.69
C HIS A 69 2.40 -7.05 -3.75
N ARG A 70 1.19 -6.91 -3.19
CA ARG A 70 0.51 -5.62 -3.16
C ARG A 70 1.27 -4.56 -2.38
N TRP A 71 1.76 -4.91 -1.19
CA TRP A 71 2.57 -4.02 -0.40
C TRP A 71 3.80 -3.54 -1.15
N SER A 72 4.47 -4.42 -1.90
CA SER A 72 5.60 -4.03 -2.74
C SER A 72 5.21 -2.97 -3.77
N VAL A 73 4.01 -3.07 -4.36
CA VAL A 73 3.49 -2.08 -5.31
C VAL A 73 3.20 -0.75 -4.60
N ILE A 74 2.45 -0.76 -3.48
CA ILE A 74 2.16 0.44 -2.68
C ILE A 74 3.46 1.14 -2.31
N LYS A 75 4.38 0.41 -1.67
CA LYS A 75 5.67 0.95 -1.23
C LYS A 75 6.46 1.55 -2.39
N GLN A 76 6.52 0.88 -3.54
CA GLN A 76 7.26 1.38 -4.71
C GLN A 76 6.65 2.69 -5.23
N HIS A 77 5.34 2.75 -5.39
CA HIS A 77 4.66 3.95 -5.91
C HIS A 77 4.74 5.11 -4.92
N THR A 78 4.50 4.86 -3.62
CA THR A 78 4.60 5.88 -2.58
C THR A 78 6.03 6.41 -2.46
N SER A 79 7.06 5.54 -2.50
CA SER A 79 8.47 5.99 -2.46
C SER A 79 8.83 6.91 -3.63
N LYS A 80 8.36 6.59 -4.84
CA LYS A 80 8.56 7.44 -6.02
C LYS A 80 7.85 8.79 -5.88
N PHE A 81 6.63 8.79 -5.34
CA PHE A 81 5.89 10.03 -5.07
C PHE A 81 6.60 10.89 -4.03
N CYS A 82 7.04 10.32 -2.91
CA CYS A 82 7.83 11.02 -1.90
C CYS A 82 9.11 11.62 -2.49
N GLY A 83 9.80 10.90 -3.39
CA GLY A 83 10.95 11.44 -4.10
C GLY A 83 10.62 12.63 -5.02
N CYS A 84 9.43 12.66 -5.62
CA CYS A 84 8.96 13.83 -6.36
C CYS A 84 8.66 14.99 -5.41
N LEU A 85 7.95 14.74 -4.30
CA LEU A 85 7.63 15.76 -3.31
C LEU A 85 8.88 16.40 -2.70
N ALA A 86 9.88 15.61 -2.33
CA ALA A 86 11.16 16.12 -1.81
C ALA A 86 11.89 17.02 -2.82
N GLN A 87 11.83 16.69 -4.12
CA GLN A 87 12.36 17.55 -5.17
C GLN A 87 11.57 18.87 -5.28
N VAL A 88 10.24 18.81 -5.21
CA VAL A 88 9.38 20.01 -5.17
C VAL A 88 9.75 20.91 -4.01
N GLU A 89 9.93 20.35 -2.81
CA GLU A 89 10.29 21.08 -1.60
C GLU A 89 11.66 21.73 -1.70
N THR A 90 12.64 21.02 -2.28
CA THR A 90 13.99 21.55 -2.51
C THR A 90 13.99 22.71 -3.50
N LEU A 91 13.16 22.64 -4.55
CA LEU A 91 13.12 23.66 -5.62
C LEU A 91 12.24 24.88 -5.29
N ASN A 92 11.25 24.76 -4.39
CA ASN A 92 10.24 25.80 -4.16
C ASN A 92 10.36 26.47 -2.78
N SER A 93 11.40 27.29 -2.60
CA SER A 93 11.73 27.95 -1.33
C SER A 93 10.84 29.14 -0.92
N CYS A 94 9.79 29.50 -1.68
CA CYS A 94 9.02 30.73 -1.42
C CYS A 94 7.55 30.63 -1.84
N GLY A 95 6.64 30.94 -0.91
CA GLY A 95 5.25 31.39 -1.18
C GLY A 95 4.20 30.34 -1.55
N LYS A 96 4.55 29.07 -1.73
CA LYS A 96 3.58 28.02 -2.12
C LYS A 96 2.97 27.30 -0.92
N THR A 97 1.67 27.04 -0.99
CA THR A 97 0.96 26.25 0.01
C THR A 97 1.37 24.77 -0.08
N GLU A 98 1.08 23.99 0.96
CA GLU A 98 1.30 22.54 0.93
C GLU A 98 0.52 21.86 -0.22
N GLN A 99 -0.71 22.31 -0.46
CA GLN A 99 -1.55 21.81 -1.55
C GLN A 99 -0.92 22.06 -2.93
N ASP A 100 -0.27 23.21 -3.12
CA ASP A 100 0.46 23.52 -4.37
C ASP A 100 1.65 22.59 -4.57
N LYS A 101 2.39 22.30 -3.49
CA LYS A 101 3.53 21.38 -3.52
C LYS A 101 3.09 19.96 -3.88
N ILE A 102 2.02 19.47 -3.24
CA ILE A 102 1.44 18.15 -3.53
C ILE A 102 0.99 18.09 -5.00
N SER A 103 0.31 19.13 -5.49
CA SER A 103 -0.17 19.18 -6.88
C SER A 103 0.99 19.15 -7.89
N TYR A 104 2.06 19.89 -7.62
CA TYR A 104 3.26 19.85 -8.46
C TYR A 104 3.98 18.49 -8.40
N ALA A 105 4.04 17.87 -7.22
CA ALA A 105 4.59 16.53 -7.05
C ALA A 105 3.79 15.48 -7.84
N LYS A 106 2.45 15.58 -7.86
CA LYS A 106 1.57 14.71 -8.68
C LYS A 106 1.84 14.88 -10.17
N LEU A 107 2.02 16.11 -10.65
CA LEU A 107 2.38 16.37 -12.05
C LEU A 107 3.75 15.78 -12.40
N MET A 108 4.76 16.00 -11.56
CA MET A 108 6.10 15.44 -11.72
C MET A 108 6.05 13.90 -11.75
N TYR A 109 5.32 13.29 -10.81
CA TYR A 109 5.12 11.85 -10.75
C TYR A 109 4.50 11.31 -12.04
N LYS A 110 3.44 11.96 -12.55
CA LYS A 110 2.76 11.56 -13.79
C LYS A 110 3.68 11.66 -15.00
N ASN A 111 4.48 12.72 -15.09
CA ASN A 111 5.44 12.89 -16.18
C ASN A 111 6.51 11.79 -16.18
N ASN A 112 6.99 11.41 -14.99
CA ASN A 112 8.04 10.42 -14.79
C ASN A 112 7.55 8.98 -14.98
N ASN A 113 6.34 8.66 -14.52
CA ASN A 113 5.82 7.28 -14.48
C ASN A 113 4.74 6.98 -15.54
N LYS A 114 4.33 7.98 -16.32
CA LYS A 114 3.27 7.88 -17.34
C LYS A 114 1.90 7.44 -16.81
N THR A 115 1.69 7.52 -15.49
CA THR A 115 0.43 7.23 -14.81
C THR A 115 0.24 8.17 -13.63
N SER A 116 -1.00 8.44 -13.26
CA SER A 116 -1.32 9.19 -12.05
C SER A 116 -0.93 8.40 -10.80
N PHE A 117 -0.66 9.08 -9.69
CA PHE A 117 -0.49 8.40 -8.41
C PHE A 117 -1.85 7.82 -7.97
N GLN A 118 -1.88 6.55 -7.57
CA GLN A 118 -3.11 5.79 -7.32
C GLN A 118 -3.34 5.45 -5.85
N PHE A 119 -2.42 5.83 -4.97
CA PHE A 119 -2.41 5.42 -3.55
C PHE A 119 -2.60 6.63 -2.63
N GLU A 120 -3.48 7.56 -3.01
CA GLU A 120 -3.82 8.73 -2.17
C GLU A 120 -4.62 8.34 -0.93
N HIS A 121 -5.23 7.15 -0.93
CA HIS A 121 -5.93 6.57 0.21
C HIS A 121 -5.00 5.94 1.26
N CYS A 122 -3.76 5.63 0.89
CA CYS A 122 -2.78 4.91 1.70
C CYS A 122 -1.94 5.83 2.59
#